data_AF-A0A6G3MI76-F1
#
_entry.id   AF-A0A6G3MI76-F1
#
_cell.length_a   1.000
_cell.length_b   1.000
_cell.length_c   1.000
_cell.angle_alpha   90.00
_cell.angle_beta   90.00
_cell.angle_gamma   90.00
#
_symmetry.space_group_name_H-M   'P 1'
#
loop_
_entity.id
_entity.type
_entity.pdbx_description
1 polymer ?
#
loop_
_entity_poly.entity_id
_entity_poly.type
_entity_poly.pdbx_seq_one_letter_code
_entity_poly.pdbx_strand_id
1 'polypeptide(L)'
;MCGIISILSYNYTKSNKYKGIYKLLDRRGPDCIDEKLIKICIDSTNACFLDLFMRGSVLSIRSPLTSQPICLNKNILLFNGQIYEGIDVYFILLTKILPIENDGLKLAHCLNNYFDGAVESLRKLLYSINGEYAFIYYHV
;
A
#
# COMPACT_ATOMS: atom_id res chain seq x y z
N MET A 1 9.57 13.30 0.62
CA MET A 1 9.61 11.86 0.96
C MET A 1 8.19 11.47 1.28
N CYS A 2 7.61 10.41 0.72
CA CYS A 2 6.21 10.10 0.95
C CYS A 2 5.91 9.75 2.43
N GLY A 3 4.63 9.73 2.79
CA GLY A 3 4.14 9.32 4.10
C GLY A 3 2.99 8.33 3.96
N ILE A 4 3.01 7.26 4.75
CA ILE A 4 1.95 6.24 4.77
C ILE A 4 1.44 6.02 6.20
N ILE A 5 0.16 5.75 6.36
CA ILE A 5 -0.45 5.37 7.63
C ILE A 5 -1.60 4.39 7.42
N SER A 6 -1.75 3.46 8.35
CA SER A 6 -2.94 2.62 8.50
C SER A 6 -3.45 2.65 9.94
N ILE A 7 -4.77 2.64 10.09
CA ILE A 7 -5.46 2.58 11.39
C ILE A 7 -6.51 1.46 11.30
N LEU A 8 -6.38 0.46 12.16
CA LEU A 8 -7.36 -0.60 12.36
C LEU A 8 -8.12 -0.32 13.66
N SER A 9 -9.45 -0.19 13.60
CA SER A 9 -10.26 0.17 14.77
C SER A 9 -11.67 -0.40 14.70
N TYR A 10 -12.27 -0.68 15.85
CA TYR A 10 -13.72 -0.78 15.96
C TYR A 10 -14.31 0.64 15.83
N ASN A 11 -15.18 0.87 14.84
CA ASN A 11 -15.85 2.16 14.60
C ASN A 11 -14.87 3.33 14.42
N TYR A 12 -14.03 3.26 13.40
CA TYR A 12 -13.20 4.38 13.01
C TYR A 12 -14.06 5.59 12.64
N THR A 13 -13.81 6.70 13.33
CA THR A 13 -14.32 8.01 12.94
C THR A 13 -13.14 8.91 12.67
N LYS A 14 -13.24 9.73 11.62
CA LYS A 14 -12.26 10.76 11.29
C LYS A 14 -12.35 11.87 12.35
N SER A 15 -11.81 11.59 13.52
CA SER A 15 -11.89 12.43 14.71
C SER A 15 -10.62 13.27 14.88
N ASN A 16 -10.69 14.28 15.74
CA ASN A 16 -9.53 15.11 16.09
C ASN A 16 -8.36 14.30 16.68
N LYS A 17 -8.60 13.05 17.14
CA LYS A 17 -7.57 12.17 17.72
C LYS A 17 -6.35 11.99 16.80
N TYR A 18 -6.57 11.92 15.49
CA TYR A 18 -5.50 11.65 14.51
C TYR A 18 -5.07 12.88 13.70
N LYS A 19 -5.67 14.04 13.98
CA LYS A 19 -5.41 15.28 13.22
C LYS A 19 -3.94 15.71 13.25
N GLY A 20 -3.26 15.49 14.38
CA GLY A 20 -1.82 15.73 14.50
C GLY A 20 -1.00 14.84 13.56
N ILE A 21 -1.37 13.56 13.46
CA ILE A 21 -0.68 12.60 12.61
C ILE A 21 -0.89 12.94 11.12
N TYR A 22 -2.12 13.29 10.72
CA TYR A 22 -2.38 13.69 9.33
C TYR A 22 -1.56 14.92 8.94
N LYS A 23 -1.49 15.94 9.81
CA LYS A 23 -0.65 17.11 9.55
C LYS A 23 0.84 16.76 9.38
N LEU A 24 1.35 15.80 10.14
CA LEU A 24 2.73 15.33 10.00
C LEU A 24 2.93 14.55 8.69
N LEU A 25 1.93 13.78 8.29
CA LEU A 25 1.93 13.03 7.04
C LEU A 25 1.88 13.96 5.82
N ASP A 26 0.97 14.93 5.82
CA ASP A 26 0.76 15.84 4.68
C ASP A 26 2.01 16.69 4.35
N ARG A 27 2.86 16.95 5.36
CA ARG A 27 4.16 17.63 5.17
C ARG A 27 5.19 16.80 4.41
N ARG A 28 5.00 15.48 4.31
CA ARG A 28 5.92 14.55 3.68
C ARG A 28 5.73 14.53 2.16
N GLY A 29 4.48 14.51 1.71
CA GLY A 29 4.11 14.50 0.28
C GLY A 29 2.88 15.35 -0.04
N PRO A 30 3.05 16.67 -0.21
CA PRO A 30 1.93 17.58 -0.45
C PRO A 30 1.34 17.48 -1.87
N ASP A 31 1.98 16.76 -2.80
CA ASP A 31 1.58 16.75 -4.21
C ASP A 31 0.32 15.92 -4.45
N CYS A 32 0.14 14.83 -3.71
CA CYS A 32 -1.08 14.02 -3.76
C CYS A 32 -1.33 13.38 -2.40
N ILE A 33 -2.54 13.54 -1.89
CA ILE A 33 -2.97 12.95 -0.64
C ILE A 33 -4.30 12.26 -0.88
N ASP A 34 -4.37 10.98 -0.58
CA ASP A 34 -5.57 10.18 -0.78
C ASP A 34 -5.74 9.17 0.36
N GLU A 35 -6.96 8.68 0.51
CA GLU A 35 -7.34 7.83 1.63
C GLU A 35 -8.43 6.82 1.26
N LYS A 36 -8.44 5.69 1.96
CA LYS A 36 -9.42 4.62 1.81
C LYS A 36 -9.89 4.16 3.19
N LEU A 37 -11.19 3.98 3.34
CA LEU A 37 -11.80 3.33 4.49
C LEU A 37 -12.47 2.04 4.02
N ILE A 38 -12.16 0.92 4.65
CA ILE A 38 -12.67 -0.40 4.31
C ILE A 38 -13.28 -1.01 5.57
N LYS A 39 -14.43 -1.67 5.42
CA LYS A 39 -15.02 -2.51 6.48
C LYS A 39 -14.59 -3.96 6.30
N ILE A 40 -13.92 -4.51 7.30
CA ILE A 40 -13.47 -5.89 7.36
C ILE A 40 -14.43 -6.67 8.24
N CYS A 41 -15.13 -7.64 7.66
CA CYS A 41 -15.95 -8.59 8.43
C CYS A 41 -15.03 -9.59 9.12
N ILE A 42 -15.00 -9.58 10.46
CA ILE A 42 -14.21 -10.55 11.25
C ILE A 42 -15.06 -11.78 11.58
N ASP A 43 -16.36 -11.56 11.79
CA ASP A 43 -17.34 -12.60 12.10
C ASP A 43 -18.65 -12.25 11.42
N SER A 44 -19.00 -13.03 10.39
CA SER A 44 -20.23 -12.87 9.61
C SER A 44 -21.47 -13.23 10.40
N THR A 45 -21.36 -14.10 11.40
CA THR A 45 -22.50 -14.58 12.20
C THR A 45 -23.00 -13.49 13.14
N ASN A 46 -22.05 -12.77 13.77
CA ASN A 46 -22.35 -11.70 14.73
C ASN A 46 -22.29 -10.30 14.12
N ALA A 47 -22.15 -10.18 12.80
CA ALA A 47 -22.00 -8.91 12.10
C ALA A 47 -20.90 -8.02 12.71
N CYS A 48 -19.76 -8.65 13.07
CA CYS A 48 -18.64 -7.96 13.70
C CYS A 48 -17.70 -7.40 12.63
N PHE A 49 -17.53 -6.08 12.61
CA PHE A 49 -16.70 -5.38 11.64
C PHE A 49 -15.57 -4.59 12.31
N LEU A 50 -14.41 -4.59 11.66
CA LEU A 50 -13.35 -3.60 11.88
C LEU A 50 -13.32 -2.61 10.73
N ASP A 51 -12.95 -1.38 11.04
CA ASP A 51 -12.64 -0.38 10.05
C ASP A 51 -11.12 -0.33 9.84
N LEU A 52 -10.70 -0.46 8.58
CA LEU A 52 -9.33 -0.25 8.13
C LEU A 52 -9.26 1.06 7.36
N PHE A 53 -8.65 2.06 7.97
CA PHE A 53 -8.36 3.35 7.34
C PHE A 53 -6.91 3.36 6.85
N MET A 54 -6.70 3.66 5.58
CA MET A 54 -5.39 3.76 4.94
C MET A 54 -5.26 5.13 4.28
N ARG A 55 -4.15 5.83 4.51
CA ARG A 55 -3.89 7.15 3.91
C ARG A 55 -2.45 7.26 3.43
N GLY A 56 -2.28 7.77 2.21
CA GLY A 56 -0.99 8.04 1.59
C GLY A 56 -0.83 9.54 1.32
N SER A 57 0.38 10.04 1.49
CA SER A 57 0.81 11.38 1.11
C SER A 57 2.06 11.23 0.24
N VAL A 58 1.94 11.62 -1.03
CA VAL A 58 2.91 11.32 -2.08
C VAL A 58 3.62 12.60 -2.49
N LEU A 59 4.95 12.54 -2.53
CA LEU A 59 5.80 13.56 -3.14
C LEU A 59 6.32 13.00 -4.45
N SER A 60 6.05 13.67 -5.58
CA SER A 60 6.62 13.28 -6.87
C SER A 60 7.76 14.21 -7.26
N ILE A 61 8.95 13.63 -7.44
CA ILE A 61 10.13 14.39 -7.86
C ILE A 61 10.58 14.01 -9.28
N ARG A 62 10.34 12.76 -9.73
CA ARG A 62 10.95 12.21 -10.96
C ARG A 62 10.10 11.24 -11.77
N SER A 63 8.95 10.80 -11.26
CA SER A 63 8.12 9.75 -11.89
C SER A 63 6.67 10.22 -12.03
N PRO A 64 5.85 9.58 -12.89
CA PRO A 64 4.42 9.86 -12.94
C PRO A 64 3.80 9.78 -11.54
N LEU A 65 3.08 10.83 -11.16
CA LEU A 65 2.40 10.90 -9.87
C LEU A 65 1.39 9.75 -9.77
N THR A 66 1.53 8.92 -8.75
CA THR A 66 0.60 7.81 -8.46
C THR A 66 0.00 8.02 -7.10
N SER A 67 -1.33 8.18 -7.08
CA SER A 67 -2.08 8.31 -5.84
C SER A 67 -1.94 7.05 -5.00
N GLN A 68 -2.00 7.21 -3.68
CA GLN A 68 -1.97 6.11 -2.73
C GLN A 68 -3.05 6.32 -1.66
N PRO A 69 -3.85 5.29 -1.31
CA PRO A 69 -3.58 3.86 -1.51
C PRO A 69 -3.79 3.34 -2.95
N ILE A 70 -2.88 2.48 -3.42
CA ILE A 70 -3.00 1.78 -4.70
C ILE A 70 -3.99 0.62 -4.52
N CYS A 71 -5.07 0.62 -5.31
CA CYS A 71 -6.10 -0.42 -5.26
C CYS A 71 -5.98 -1.30 -6.52
N LEU A 72 -5.70 -2.59 -6.33
CA LEU A 72 -5.74 -3.59 -7.40
C LEU A 72 -6.73 -4.69 -7.02
N ASN A 73 -7.77 -4.89 -7.83
CA ASN A 73 -8.89 -5.76 -7.48
C ASN A 73 -9.49 -5.39 -6.11
N LYS A 74 -9.37 -6.29 -5.12
CA LYS A 74 -9.80 -6.08 -3.73
C LYS A 74 -8.61 -5.80 -2.79
N ASN A 75 -7.39 -5.90 -3.28
CA ASN A 75 -6.16 -5.71 -2.52
C ASN A 75 -5.73 -4.25 -2.54
N ILE A 76 -5.11 -3.78 -1.45
CA ILE A 76 -4.77 -2.38 -1.26
C ILE A 76 -3.35 -2.24 -0.74
N LEU A 77 -2.54 -1.39 -1.37
CA LEU A 77 -1.15 -1.13 -1.03
C LEU A 77 -0.91 0.35 -0.72
N LEU A 78 -0.20 0.61 0.38
CA LEU A 78 0.53 1.85 0.63
C LEU A 78 2.03 1.54 0.53
N PHE A 79 2.80 2.39 -0.12
CA PHE A 79 4.22 2.21 -0.37
C PHE A 79 5.00 3.52 -0.18
N ASN A 80 6.10 3.46 0.57
CA ASN A 80 7.04 4.54 0.72
C ASN A 80 8.46 4.00 0.60
N GLY A 81 9.19 4.44 -0.40
CA GLY A 81 10.56 3.99 -0.60
C GLY A 81 10.93 3.93 -2.07
N GLN A 82 11.98 3.19 -2.33
CA GLN A 82 12.53 2.96 -3.65
C GLN A 82 12.96 1.50 -3.77
N ILE A 83 12.71 0.91 -4.93
CA ILE A 83 13.24 -0.40 -5.30
C ILE A 83 14.42 -0.15 -6.24
N TYR A 84 15.62 -0.51 -5.81
CA TYR A 84 16.83 -0.43 -6.61
C TYR A 84 16.83 -1.55 -7.65
N GLU A 85 17.26 -1.22 -8.87
CA GLU A 85 17.38 -2.16 -10.00
C GLU A 85 16.07 -2.82 -10.44
N GLY A 86 14.93 -2.45 -9.83
CA GLY A 86 13.62 -3.01 -10.11
C GLY A 86 13.33 -4.30 -9.34
N ILE A 87 12.19 -4.92 -9.64
CA ILE A 87 11.82 -6.24 -9.12
C ILE A 87 12.37 -7.30 -10.08
N ASP A 88 12.81 -8.46 -9.56
CA ASP A 88 13.30 -9.57 -10.36
C ASP A 88 12.39 -9.87 -11.58
N VAL A 89 13.05 -10.09 -12.72
CA VAL A 89 12.45 -10.37 -14.03
C VAL A 89 11.44 -11.52 -13.98
N TYR A 90 11.65 -12.52 -13.12
CA TYR A 90 10.69 -13.60 -12.90
C TYR A 90 9.30 -13.07 -12.52
N PHE A 91 9.24 -12.13 -11.58
CA PHE A 91 7.97 -11.53 -11.16
C PHE A 91 7.42 -10.58 -12.21
N ILE A 92 8.27 -9.85 -12.95
CA ILE A 92 7.83 -8.97 -14.04
C ILE A 92 7.09 -9.77 -15.13
N LEU A 93 7.67 -10.89 -15.57
CA LEU A 93 7.10 -11.74 -16.62
C LEU A 93 5.79 -12.40 -16.17
N LEU A 94 5.71 -12.83 -14.92
CA LEU A 94 4.50 -13.42 -14.36
C LEU A 94 3.34 -12.44 -14.20
N THR A 95 3.65 -11.17 -13.91
CA THR A 95 2.65 -10.18 -13.49
C THR A 95 2.31 -9.14 -14.56
N LYS A 96 2.91 -9.25 -15.76
CA LYS A 96 2.70 -8.35 -16.90
C LYS A 96 2.91 -6.87 -16.57
N ILE A 97 3.89 -6.59 -15.72
CA ILE A 97 4.27 -5.24 -15.30
C ILE A 97 4.76 -4.43 -16.52
N LEU A 98 4.26 -3.20 -16.68
CA LEU A 98 4.74 -2.30 -17.72
C LEU A 98 6.05 -1.60 -17.27
N PRO A 99 7.03 -1.39 -18.17
CA PRO A 99 8.31 -0.77 -17.81
C PRO A 99 8.18 0.64 -17.20
N ILE A 100 7.11 1.36 -17.55
CA ILE A 100 6.84 2.74 -17.14
C ILE A 100 6.21 2.86 -15.75
N GLU A 101 5.81 1.75 -15.14
CA GLU A 101 5.23 1.76 -13.80
C GLU A 101 6.28 2.13 -12.75
N ASN A 102 5.87 2.93 -11.76
CA ASN A 102 6.72 3.19 -10.59
C ASN A 102 6.78 1.97 -9.66
N ASP A 103 7.78 1.97 -8.78
CA ASP A 103 8.08 0.86 -7.87
C ASP A 103 6.89 0.41 -7.02
N GLY A 104 6.07 1.37 -6.55
CA GLY A 104 4.87 1.06 -5.75
C GLY A 104 3.82 0.29 -6.55
N LEU A 105 3.60 0.68 -7.82
CA LEU A 105 2.67 -0.02 -8.69
C LEU A 105 3.20 -1.40 -9.11
N LYS A 106 4.50 -1.51 -9.39
CA LYS A 106 5.17 -2.80 -9.65
C LYS A 106 4.99 -3.76 -8.47
N LEU A 107 5.25 -3.31 -7.25
CA LEU A 107 5.05 -4.11 -6.04
C LEU A 107 3.58 -4.50 -5.86
N ALA A 108 2.64 -3.58 -6.13
CA ALA A 108 1.21 -3.88 -6.07
C ALA A 108 0.84 -5.01 -7.04
N HIS A 109 1.33 -4.99 -8.28
CA HIS A 109 1.10 -6.06 -9.25
C HIS A 109 1.74 -7.38 -8.81
N CYS A 110 2.96 -7.36 -8.27
CA CYS A 110 3.59 -8.55 -7.72
C CYS A 110 2.76 -9.16 -6.60
N LEU A 111 2.37 -8.37 -5.59
CA LEU A 111 1.54 -8.84 -4.48
C LEU A 111 0.19 -9.35 -4.96
N ASN A 112 -0.50 -8.62 -5.86
CA ASN A 112 -1.83 -9.00 -6.30
C ASN A 112 -1.87 -10.33 -7.10
N ASN A 113 -0.79 -10.66 -7.82
CA ASN A 113 -0.76 -11.86 -8.67
C ASN A 113 0.01 -13.04 -8.07
N TYR A 114 0.99 -12.79 -7.19
CA TYR A 114 1.85 -13.84 -6.63
C TYR A 114 1.54 -14.17 -5.17
N PHE A 115 1.07 -13.21 -4.38
CA PHE A 115 0.77 -13.47 -2.97
C PHE A 115 -0.57 -14.18 -2.84
N ASP A 116 -0.52 -15.39 -2.31
CA ASP A 116 -1.62 -16.31 -2.07
C ASP A 116 -2.08 -16.33 -0.59
N GLY A 117 -1.63 -15.36 0.20
CA GLY A 117 -1.84 -15.32 1.64
C GLY A 117 -0.77 -16.06 2.46
N ALA A 118 0.11 -16.84 1.83
CA ALA A 118 1.14 -17.60 2.55
C ALA A 118 2.39 -16.75 2.85
N VAL A 119 2.93 -16.88 4.06
CA VAL A 119 4.15 -16.14 4.47
C VAL A 119 5.35 -16.47 3.58
N GLU A 120 5.42 -17.68 3.03
CA GLU A 120 6.53 -18.12 2.18
C GLU A 120 6.53 -17.43 0.81
N SER A 121 5.35 -17.25 0.18
CA SER A 121 5.25 -16.51 -1.09
C SER A 121 5.62 -15.04 -0.87
N LEU A 122 5.13 -14.42 0.21
CA LEU A 122 5.54 -13.06 0.57
C LEU A 122 7.06 -12.95 0.78
N ARG A 123 7.65 -13.88 1.54
CA ARG A 123 9.09 -13.87 1.82
C ARG A 123 9.93 -13.96 0.56
N LYS A 124 9.56 -14.86 -0.37
CA LYS A 124 10.24 -15.00 -1.66
C LYS A 124 10.20 -13.73 -2.49
N LEU A 125 9.06 -13.05 -2.54
CA LEU A 125 8.93 -11.75 -3.19
C LEU A 125 9.79 -10.68 -2.50
N LEU A 126 9.77 -10.60 -1.16
CA LEU A 126 10.54 -9.58 -0.45
C LEU A 126 12.05 -9.78 -0.59
N TYR A 127 12.55 -11.01 -0.66
CA TYR A 127 13.97 -11.28 -0.89
C TYR A 127 14.45 -10.96 -2.31
N SER A 128 13.54 -10.79 -3.27
CA SER A 128 13.92 -10.38 -4.63
C SER A 128 13.96 -8.86 -4.81
N ILE A 129 13.66 -8.09 -3.76
CA ILE A 129 13.59 -6.64 -3.79
C ILE A 129 14.81 -6.06 -3.06
N ASN A 130 15.65 -5.35 -3.80
CA ASN A 130 16.71 -4.53 -3.23
C ASN A 130 16.18 -3.10 -3.06
N GLY A 131 16.41 -2.47 -1.90
CA GLY A 131 15.99 -1.08 -1.70
C GLY A 131 15.62 -0.73 -0.27
N GLU A 132 15.40 0.56 -0.05
CA GLU A 132 14.85 1.09 1.19
C GLU A 132 13.36 1.33 1.00
N TYR A 133 12.54 0.51 1.65
CA TYR A 133 11.10 0.62 1.51
C TYR A 133 10.34 0.26 2.79
N ALA A 134 9.15 0.84 2.88
CA ALA A 134 8.12 0.50 3.84
C ALA A 134 6.80 0.39 3.07
N PHE A 135 5.99 -0.61 3.40
CA PHE A 135 4.69 -0.77 2.79
C PHE A 135 3.66 -1.27 3.80
N ILE A 136 2.38 -1.01 3.50
CA ILE A 136 1.25 -1.59 4.21
C ILE A 136 0.36 -2.23 3.15
N TYR A 137 0.10 -3.52 3.29
CA TYR A 137 -0.68 -4.28 2.33
C TYR A 137 -1.90 -4.93 3.00
N TYR A 138 -3.06 -4.74 2.41
CA TYR A 138 -4.30 -5.43 2.75
C TYR A 138 -4.63 -6.43 1.65
N HIS A 139 -4.73 -7.70 2.03
CA HIS A 139 -5.07 -8.82 1.17
C HIS A 139 -6.45 -9.37 1.55
N VAL A 140 -7.26 -9.69 0.54
CA VAL A 140 -8.58 -10.34 0.70
C VAL A 140 -8.51 -11.81 0.34
#